data_AF-A0A839RRQ6-F1
#
_entry.id   AF-A0A839RRQ6-F1
#
_cell.length_a   1.000
_cell.length_b   1.000
_cell.length_c   1.000
_cell.angle_alpha   90.00
_cell.angle_beta   90.00
_cell.angle_gamma   90.00
#
_symmetry.space_group_name_H-M   'P 1'
#
loop_
_entity.id
_entity.type
_entity.pdbx_description
1 polymer ?
#
loop_
_entity_poly.entity_id
_entity_poly.type
_entity_poly.pdbx_seq_one_letter_code
_entity_poly.pdbx_strand_id
1 'polypeptide(L)'
;MRVAAANVRKHAPLLVLAATSAGLAYLIAVLSFGEEGAFFAPIAAVIVTGLTVGQRRRRAVEIALGVLLGGAAADVLVRVAGVGAWQLAVAVLVAVTIAVAIRPSPLLVNQAAVAAVVVIAVGPFLDVSPWIRLADAVIGGFVALVLTAIYPGNPVNAVVDYAEEYVGRHAAIVNEAAEAIDTQSLQRADLTIERLPELKYAAAALDDSVTAARERLASATFLRSRGQRESARRALARAESLVISVEATAATCRGVCRAVSNAVRHARDPYDVSLSPALFRLARVICLIPDWITGALPEHELREAALKAAREASYAQHDLPGTRHTRTVLIMQIRSAVVDILQLTGAPRPEAVAQLEAAAGETDDLSL
;
A
#
# COMPACT_ATOMS: atom_id res chain seq x y z
N MET A 1 0.10 21.49 11.72
CA MET A 1 1.39 21.12 12.38
C MET A 1 1.43 19.68 12.92
N ARG A 2 0.45 19.19 13.68
CA ARG A 2 0.47 17.81 14.22
C ARG A 2 0.54 16.70 13.14
N VAL A 3 -0.19 16.86 12.03
CA VAL A 3 -0.15 15.92 10.88
C VAL A 3 1.24 15.90 10.22
N ALA A 4 1.86 17.06 10.02
CA ALA A 4 3.21 17.15 9.47
C ALA A 4 4.25 16.45 10.37
N ALA A 5 4.18 16.67 11.68
CA ALA A 5 5.07 16.02 12.65
C ALA A 5 4.86 14.50 12.70
N ALA A 6 3.62 14.03 12.61
CA ALA A 6 3.31 12.60 12.53
C ALA A 6 3.88 11.97 11.24
N ASN A 7 3.72 12.64 10.10
CA ASN A 7 4.28 12.19 8.83
C ASN A 7 5.82 12.14 8.87
N VAL A 8 6.48 13.15 9.43
CA VAL A 8 7.95 13.14 9.59
C VAL A 8 8.39 12.01 10.50
N ARG A 9 7.73 11.78 11.64
CA ARG A 9 8.06 10.64 12.53
C ARG A 9 7.87 9.30 11.83
N LYS A 10 6.79 9.13 11.08
CA LYS A 10 6.52 7.91 10.30
C LYS A 10 7.62 7.62 9.27
N HIS A 11 8.17 8.66 8.63
CA HIS A 11 9.16 8.52 7.56
C HIS A 11 10.61 8.79 8.00
N ALA A 12 10.84 9.20 9.25
CA ALA A 12 12.16 9.46 9.83
C ALA A 12 13.23 8.39 9.49
N PRO A 13 12.96 7.07 9.56
CA PRO A 13 13.96 6.08 9.19
C PRO A 13 14.41 6.18 7.72
N LEU A 14 13.47 6.42 6.81
CA LEU A 14 13.77 6.59 5.39
C LEU A 14 14.52 7.90 5.13
N LEU A 15 14.13 8.98 5.83
CA LEU A 15 14.79 10.28 5.72
C LEU A 15 16.26 10.21 6.18
N VAL A 16 16.52 9.56 7.31
CA VAL A 16 17.88 9.33 7.82
C VAL A 16 18.66 8.45 6.85
N LEU A 17 18.06 7.39 6.31
CA LEU A 17 18.70 6.54 5.32
C LEU A 17 19.07 7.33 4.05
N ALA A 18 18.18 8.16 3.53
CA ALA A 18 18.45 8.98 2.35
C ALA A 18 19.58 10.00 2.61
N ALA A 19 19.55 10.68 3.76
CA ALA A 19 20.57 11.63 4.16
C ALA A 19 21.96 10.98 4.34
N THR A 20 22.01 9.84 5.05
CA THR A 20 23.27 9.08 5.24
C THR A 20 23.79 8.52 3.93
N SER A 21 22.91 8.07 3.03
CA SER A 21 23.29 7.61 1.68
C SER A 21 23.87 8.73 0.84
N ALA A 22 23.26 9.91 0.87
CA ALA A 22 23.78 11.09 0.18
C ALA A 22 25.17 11.47 0.68
N GLY A 23 25.34 11.57 2.01
CA GLY A 23 26.61 11.95 2.62
C GLY A 23 27.73 10.95 2.36
N LEU A 24 27.45 9.64 2.50
CA LEU A 24 28.44 8.59 2.23
C LEU A 24 28.78 8.48 0.75
N ALA A 25 27.80 8.62 -0.14
CA ALA A 25 28.04 8.60 -1.58
C ALA A 25 28.92 9.79 -2.01
N TYR A 26 28.62 10.99 -1.51
CA TYR A 26 29.44 12.17 -1.74
C TYR A 26 30.86 11.98 -1.20
N LEU A 27 31.02 11.52 0.04
CA LEU A 27 32.34 11.27 0.64
C LEU A 27 33.18 10.30 -0.21
N ILE A 28 32.58 9.18 -0.65
CA ILE A 28 33.27 8.18 -1.48
C ILE A 28 33.66 8.78 -2.84
N ALA A 29 32.78 9.57 -3.46
CA ALA A 29 33.05 10.23 -4.73
C ALA A 29 34.17 11.28 -4.59
N VAL A 30 34.16 12.11 -3.53
CA VAL A 30 35.23 13.10 -3.26
C VAL A 30 36.57 12.40 -3.05
N LEU A 31 36.61 11.30 -2.30
CA LEU A 31 37.84 10.53 -2.11
C LEU A 31 38.34 9.88 -3.41
N SER A 32 37.46 9.63 -4.37
CA SER A 32 37.80 8.98 -5.65
C SER A 32 38.22 9.99 -6.73
N PHE A 33 37.55 11.14 -6.80
CA PHE A 33 37.63 12.08 -7.93
C PHE A 33 37.84 13.55 -7.53
N GLY A 34 37.91 13.87 -6.25
CA GLY A 34 37.95 15.24 -5.73
C GLY A 34 36.58 15.90 -5.64
N GLU A 35 36.53 17.12 -5.08
CA GLU A 35 35.27 17.85 -4.84
C GLU A 35 34.52 18.19 -6.14
N GLU A 36 35.25 18.52 -7.20
CA GLU A 36 34.69 18.87 -8.51
C GLU A 36 34.01 17.66 -9.19
N GLY A 37 34.53 16.46 -8.95
CA GLY A 37 34.03 15.22 -9.56
C GLY A 37 32.85 14.55 -8.83
N ALA A 38 32.41 15.09 -7.69
CA ALA A 38 31.44 14.47 -6.78
C ALA A 38 30.09 15.19 -6.77
N PHE A 39 29.34 15.18 -7.88
CA PHE A 39 28.11 15.96 -8.03
C PHE A 39 26.85 15.09 -8.10
N PHE A 40 26.89 14.02 -8.90
CA PHE A 40 25.78 13.11 -9.15
C PHE A 40 25.69 11.99 -8.11
N ALA A 41 26.78 11.58 -7.43
CA ALA A 41 26.72 10.56 -6.38
C ALA A 41 25.65 10.85 -5.31
N PRO A 42 25.62 12.03 -4.64
CA PRO A 42 24.61 12.31 -3.63
C PRO A 42 23.19 12.34 -4.22
N ILE A 43 23.01 12.88 -5.43
CA ILE A 43 21.71 12.94 -6.11
C ILE A 43 21.20 11.52 -6.40
N ALA A 44 22.03 10.69 -7.03
CA ALA A 44 21.72 9.30 -7.33
C ALA A 44 21.41 8.52 -6.05
N ALA A 45 22.15 8.76 -4.97
CA ALA A 45 21.94 8.07 -3.70
C ALA A 45 20.57 8.40 -3.06
N VAL A 46 20.17 9.69 -3.04
CA VAL A 46 18.86 10.11 -2.53
C VAL A 46 17.73 9.52 -3.38
N ILE A 47 17.88 9.58 -4.70
CA ILE A 47 16.85 9.08 -5.61
C ILE A 47 16.72 7.56 -5.49
N VAL A 48 17.82 6.80 -5.46
CA VAL A 48 17.74 5.32 -5.33
C VAL A 48 17.19 4.89 -3.96
N THR A 49 17.48 5.63 -2.88
CA THR A 49 16.96 5.32 -1.53
C THR A 49 15.49 5.68 -1.35
N GLY A 50 15.07 6.86 -1.84
CA GLY A 50 13.70 7.38 -1.71
C GLY A 50 12.64 6.64 -2.55
N LEU A 51 13.06 5.75 -3.46
CA LEU A 51 12.17 5.04 -4.38
C LEU A 51 11.78 3.64 -3.87
N THR A 52 10.60 3.19 -4.29
CA THR A 52 10.03 1.86 -4.02
C THR A 52 10.99 0.73 -4.43
N VAL A 53 11.07 -0.30 -3.60
CA VAL A 53 12.18 -1.28 -3.58
C VAL A 53 12.32 -2.10 -4.85
N GLY A 54 11.20 -2.43 -5.51
CA GLY A 54 11.16 -3.32 -6.68
C GLY A 54 11.87 -2.86 -7.92
N GLN A 55 12.20 -1.56 -8.00
CA GLN A 55 12.85 -1.02 -9.17
C GLN A 55 14.25 -0.47 -8.87
N ARG A 56 14.80 -0.57 -7.65
CA ARG A 56 16.03 0.14 -7.27
C ARG A 56 17.26 -0.19 -8.11
N ARG A 57 17.52 -1.47 -8.41
CA ARG A 57 18.64 -1.86 -9.31
C ARG A 57 18.44 -1.30 -10.71
N ARG A 58 17.24 -1.50 -11.26
CA ARG A 58 16.84 -0.99 -12.58
C ARG A 58 16.91 0.54 -12.62
N ARG A 59 16.48 1.22 -11.56
CA ARG A 59 16.47 2.67 -11.43
C ARG A 59 17.86 3.24 -11.25
N ALA A 60 18.75 2.57 -10.52
CA ALA A 60 20.17 2.93 -10.46
C ALA A 60 20.79 2.88 -11.88
N VAL A 61 20.44 1.86 -12.67
CA VAL A 61 20.83 1.79 -14.09
C VAL A 61 20.19 2.90 -14.91
N GLU A 62 18.89 3.17 -14.74
CA GLU A 62 18.20 4.28 -15.45
C GLU A 62 18.79 5.65 -15.07
N ILE A 63 19.23 5.86 -13.83
CA ILE A 63 19.93 7.08 -13.41
C ILE A 63 21.30 7.17 -14.07
N ALA A 64 22.11 6.12 -14.01
CA ALA A 64 23.42 6.11 -14.64
C ALA A 64 23.33 6.34 -16.17
N LEU A 65 22.37 5.70 -16.83
CA LEU A 65 22.07 5.92 -18.25
C LEU A 65 21.59 7.35 -18.51
N GLY A 66 20.69 7.89 -17.68
CA GLY A 66 20.22 9.26 -17.81
C GLY A 66 21.36 10.27 -17.69
N VAL A 67 22.23 10.11 -16.69
CA VAL A 67 23.42 10.96 -16.50
C VAL A 67 24.35 10.89 -17.71
N LEU A 68 24.60 9.69 -18.24
CA LEU A 68 25.43 9.50 -19.42
C LEU A 68 24.84 10.20 -20.66
N LEU A 69 23.55 10.00 -20.93
CA LEU A 69 22.88 10.53 -22.11
C LEU A 69 22.74 12.06 -22.04
N GLY A 70 22.30 12.58 -20.90
CA GLY A 70 22.17 14.01 -20.66
C GLY A 70 23.51 14.73 -20.71
N GLY A 71 24.52 14.15 -20.07
CA GLY A 71 25.89 14.67 -20.11
C GLY A 71 26.45 14.68 -21.53
N ALA A 72 26.36 13.56 -22.25
CA ALA A 72 26.87 13.47 -23.62
C ALA A 72 26.19 14.47 -24.57
N ALA A 73 24.86 14.61 -24.51
CA ALA A 73 24.13 15.57 -25.32
C ALA A 73 24.56 17.01 -25.03
N ALA A 74 24.70 17.36 -23.75
CA ALA A 74 25.18 18.66 -23.33
C ALA A 74 26.63 18.92 -23.75
N ASP A 75 27.55 17.99 -23.54
CA ASP A 75 28.97 18.15 -23.88
C ASP A 75 29.20 18.31 -25.39
N VAL A 76 28.42 17.62 -26.22
CA VAL A 76 28.46 17.79 -27.69
C VAL A 76 27.99 19.20 -28.05
N LEU A 77 26.88 19.63 -27.46
CA LEU A 77 26.30 20.93 -27.80
C LEU A 77 27.17 22.09 -27.32
N VAL A 78 27.73 22.01 -26.11
CA VAL A 78 28.66 23.02 -25.58
C VAL A 78 29.89 23.16 -26.46
N ARG A 79 30.45 22.05 -26.95
CA ARG A 79 31.61 22.07 -27.86
C ARG A 79 31.31 22.72 -29.22
N VAL A 80 30.07 22.62 -29.71
CA VAL A 80 29.71 23.10 -31.06
C VAL A 80 29.11 24.52 -31.02
N ALA A 81 28.31 24.84 -30.01
CA ALA A 81 27.47 26.04 -29.96
C ALA A 81 27.67 26.89 -28.69
N GLY A 82 28.55 26.48 -27.77
CA GLY A 82 28.80 27.16 -26.51
C GLY A 82 27.67 27.02 -25.50
N VAL A 83 27.62 27.94 -24.54
CA VAL A 83 26.70 27.91 -23.38
C VAL A 83 25.65 29.01 -23.54
N GLY A 84 24.38 28.69 -23.28
CA GLY A 84 23.29 29.67 -23.29
C GLY A 84 21.90 29.04 -23.17
N ALA A 85 20.87 29.89 -23.07
CA ALA A 85 19.50 29.45 -22.77
C ALA A 85 18.90 28.56 -23.86
N TRP A 86 19.11 28.90 -25.13
CA TRP A 86 18.60 28.11 -26.25
C TRP A 86 19.43 26.83 -26.44
N GLN A 87 20.74 26.86 -26.16
CA GLN A 87 21.57 25.65 -26.15
C GLN A 87 21.08 24.69 -25.07
N LEU A 88 20.76 25.17 -23.87
CA LEU A 88 20.17 24.34 -22.81
C LEU A 88 18.88 23.67 -23.28
N ALA A 89 17.97 24.44 -23.89
CA ALA A 89 16.71 23.90 -24.39
C ALA A 89 16.93 22.79 -25.42
N VAL A 90 17.87 22.99 -26.36
CA VAL A 90 18.21 22.00 -27.39
C VAL A 90 18.85 20.75 -26.77
N ALA A 91 19.80 20.90 -25.84
CA ALA A 91 20.45 19.76 -25.21
C ALA A 91 19.47 18.92 -24.39
N VAL A 92 18.57 19.55 -23.64
CA VAL A 92 17.52 18.86 -22.88
C VAL A 92 16.57 18.14 -23.83
N LEU A 93 16.14 18.79 -24.91
CA LEU A 93 15.28 18.18 -25.92
C LEU A 93 15.94 16.92 -26.49
N VAL A 94 17.19 17.02 -26.95
CA VAL A 94 17.94 15.89 -27.51
C VAL A 94 18.11 14.77 -26.49
N ALA A 95 18.54 15.10 -25.26
CA ALA A 95 18.75 14.12 -24.20
C ALA A 95 17.46 13.35 -23.85
N VAL A 96 16.34 14.06 -23.70
CA VAL A 96 15.05 13.47 -23.39
C VAL A 96 14.51 12.65 -24.57
N THR A 97 14.65 13.13 -25.81
CA THR A 97 14.25 12.37 -27.00
C THR A 97 15.01 11.05 -27.09
N ILE A 98 16.33 11.05 -26.86
CA ILE A 98 17.13 9.81 -26.85
C ILE A 98 16.71 8.90 -25.70
N ALA A 99 16.49 9.45 -24.49
CA ALA A 99 16.02 8.69 -23.35
C ALA A 99 14.69 7.97 -23.64
N VAL A 100 13.70 8.69 -24.19
CA VAL A 100 12.39 8.12 -24.57
C VAL A 100 12.55 7.05 -25.65
N ALA A 101 13.40 7.29 -26.66
CA ALA A 101 13.65 6.33 -27.74
C ALA A 101 14.25 5.01 -27.23
N ILE A 102 15.11 5.06 -26.22
CA ILE A 102 15.64 3.86 -25.54
C ILE A 102 14.54 3.21 -24.70
N ARG A 103 13.87 4.01 -23.85
CA ARG A 103 12.79 3.56 -22.99
C ARG A 103 11.96 4.75 -22.48
N PRO A 104 10.62 4.71 -22.60
CA PRO A 104 9.74 5.71 -22.02
C PRO A 104 9.59 5.51 -20.50
N SER A 105 10.67 5.72 -19.73
CA SER A 105 10.67 5.73 -18.26
C SER A 105 10.72 7.18 -17.77
N PRO A 106 9.75 7.64 -16.95
CA PRO A 106 9.78 8.98 -16.36
C PRO A 106 11.08 9.28 -15.60
N LEU A 107 11.68 8.27 -14.97
CA LEU A 107 12.93 8.45 -14.25
C LEU A 107 14.11 8.68 -15.19
N LEU A 108 14.26 7.84 -16.23
CA LEU A 108 15.33 7.99 -17.23
C LEU A 108 15.26 9.36 -17.91
N VAL A 109 14.05 9.77 -18.30
CA VAL A 109 13.77 11.07 -18.91
C VAL A 109 14.17 12.21 -17.99
N ASN A 110 13.73 12.18 -16.72
CA ASN A 110 14.07 13.22 -15.75
C ASN A 110 15.58 13.29 -15.51
N GLN A 111 16.27 12.16 -15.41
CA GLN A 111 17.73 12.16 -15.18
C GLN A 111 18.51 12.65 -16.38
N ALA A 112 18.08 12.31 -17.60
CA ALA A 112 18.67 12.85 -18.82
C ALA A 112 18.52 14.38 -18.90
N ALA A 113 17.33 14.90 -18.57
CA ALA A 113 17.09 16.34 -18.52
C ALA A 113 17.93 17.04 -17.44
N VAL A 114 17.91 16.53 -16.19
CA VAL A 114 18.66 17.10 -15.07
C VAL A 114 20.16 17.10 -15.36
N ALA A 115 20.71 16.01 -15.88
CA ALA A 115 22.13 15.94 -16.22
C ALA A 115 22.51 16.93 -17.33
N ALA A 116 21.68 17.08 -18.38
CA ALA A 116 21.92 18.08 -19.43
C ALA A 116 21.92 19.52 -18.87
N VAL A 117 20.95 19.84 -18.00
CA VAL A 117 20.88 21.15 -17.31
C VAL A 117 22.13 21.39 -16.47
N VAL A 118 22.52 20.42 -15.64
CA VAL A 118 23.69 20.51 -14.76
C VAL A 118 24.95 20.73 -15.57
N VAL A 119 25.15 19.96 -16.64
CA VAL A 119 26.37 20.06 -17.46
C VAL A 119 26.46 21.41 -18.19
N ILE A 120 25.35 21.97 -18.66
CA ILE A 120 25.38 23.28 -19.32
C ILE A 120 25.54 24.41 -18.31
N ALA A 121 24.84 24.34 -17.17
CA ALA A 121 24.84 25.41 -16.17
C ALA A 121 26.12 25.43 -15.32
N VAL A 122 26.67 24.26 -15.01
CA VAL A 122 27.78 24.10 -14.05
C VAL A 122 29.05 23.58 -14.72
N GLY A 123 28.92 22.75 -15.75
CA GLY A 123 30.07 22.14 -16.45
C GLY A 123 31.14 23.11 -16.97
N PRO A 124 30.84 24.35 -17.41
CA PRO A 124 31.87 25.31 -17.78
C PRO A 124 32.83 25.71 -16.65
N PHE A 125 32.43 25.50 -15.39
CA PHE A 125 33.22 25.80 -14.20
C PHE A 125 33.90 24.56 -13.61
N LEU A 126 33.67 23.37 -14.18
CA LEU A 126 34.16 22.08 -13.67
C LEU A 126 34.80 21.30 -14.81
N ASP A 127 36.12 21.09 -14.77
CA ASP A 127 36.84 20.32 -15.81
C ASP A 127 36.74 18.81 -15.55
N VAL A 128 35.51 18.30 -15.60
CA VAL A 128 35.19 16.91 -15.24
C VAL A 128 34.80 16.11 -16.47
N SER A 129 35.55 15.04 -16.70
CA SER A 129 35.31 14.10 -17.80
C SER A 129 33.91 13.46 -17.72
N PRO A 130 33.24 13.21 -18.86
CA PRO A 130 31.94 12.52 -18.88
C PRO A 130 31.96 11.15 -18.19
N TRP A 131 33.10 10.45 -18.25
CA TRP A 131 33.30 9.16 -17.60
C TRP A 131 33.34 9.26 -16.08
N ILE A 132 33.87 10.37 -15.54
CA ILE A 132 33.86 10.63 -14.10
C ILE A 132 32.43 10.89 -13.63
N ARG A 133 31.65 11.70 -14.38
CA ARG A 133 30.22 11.94 -14.07
C ARG A 133 29.40 10.66 -14.04
N LEU A 134 29.65 9.74 -14.98
CA LEU A 134 29.03 8.41 -14.99
C LEU A 134 29.46 7.58 -13.77
N ALA A 135 30.76 7.51 -13.49
CA ALA A 135 31.28 6.74 -12.35
C ALA A 135 30.76 7.28 -11.02
N ASP A 136 30.69 8.60 -10.86
CA ASP A 136 30.10 9.32 -9.74
C ASP A 136 28.62 8.95 -9.53
N ALA A 137 27.80 8.99 -10.59
CA ALA A 137 26.41 8.54 -10.51
C ALA A 137 26.27 7.05 -10.13
N VAL A 138 27.18 6.19 -10.62
CA VAL A 138 27.22 4.75 -10.28
C VAL A 138 27.58 4.54 -8.81
N ILE A 139 28.54 5.29 -8.26
CA ILE A 139 28.89 5.26 -6.83
C ILE A 139 27.65 5.58 -5.99
N GLY A 140 26.92 6.64 -6.35
CA GLY A 140 25.68 7.01 -5.65
C GLY A 140 24.63 5.90 -5.65
N GLY A 141 24.39 5.30 -6.82
CA GLY A 141 23.49 4.15 -6.94
C GLY A 141 23.95 2.95 -6.11
N PHE A 142 25.25 2.64 -6.11
CA PHE A 142 25.82 1.53 -5.36
C PHE A 142 25.72 1.73 -3.85
N VAL A 143 26.11 2.90 -3.34
CA VAL A 143 26.03 3.23 -1.92
C VAL A 143 24.59 3.15 -1.40
N ALA A 144 23.63 3.70 -2.15
CA ALA A 144 22.22 3.59 -1.80
C ALA A 144 21.73 2.14 -1.77
N LEU A 145 22.16 1.29 -2.71
CA LEU A 145 21.82 -0.13 -2.70
C LEU A 145 22.41 -0.84 -1.47
N VAL A 146 23.66 -0.57 -1.12
CA VAL A 146 24.35 -1.18 0.03
C VAL A 146 23.72 -0.74 1.34
N LEU A 147 23.59 0.57 1.58
CA LEU A 147 23.03 1.07 2.83
C LEU A 147 21.58 0.66 3.00
N THR A 148 20.80 0.63 1.93
CA THR A 148 19.42 0.15 2.05
C THR A 148 19.34 -1.35 2.29
N ALA A 149 20.30 -2.14 1.80
CA ALA A 149 20.37 -3.56 2.12
C ALA A 149 20.72 -3.79 3.60
N ILE A 150 21.54 -2.92 4.18
CA ILE A 150 21.95 -2.96 5.59
C ILE A 150 20.83 -2.41 6.50
N TYR A 151 20.06 -1.43 6.03
CA TYR A 151 19.06 -0.75 6.84
C TYR A 151 17.93 -1.72 7.23
N PRO A 152 17.72 -1.98 8.53
CA PRO A 152 16.76 -2.95 9.03
C PRO A 152 15.34 -2.36 9.05
N GLY A 153 14.85 -1.85 7.93
CA GLY A 153 13.43 -1.51 7.82
C GLY A 153 12.62 -2.79 7.94
N ASN A 154 11.67 -2.90 8.88
CA ASN A 154 10.77 -4.06 8.92
C ASN A 154 9.67 -3.87 7.87
N PRO A 155 9.75 -4.48 6.67
CA PRO A 155 8.74 -4.31 5.62
C PRO A 155 7.33 -4.65 6.10
N VAL A 156 7.24 -5.60 7.03
CA VAL A 156 5.99 -6.12 7.56
C VAL A 156 5.23 -5.08 8.38
N ASN A 157 5.91 -4.18 9.10
CA ASN A 157 5.21 -3.16 9.87
C ASN A 157 4.43 -2.22 8.96
N ALA A 158 5.01 -1.83 7.81
CA ALA A 158 4.29 -1.01 6.84
C ALA A 158 3.06 -1.74 6.29
N VAL A 159 3.18 -3.04 5.99
CA VAL A 159 2.03 -3.87 5.55
C VAL A 159 0.94 -3.91 6.61
N VAL A 160 1.32 -4.08 7.87
CA VAL A 160 0.37 -4.08 9.01
C VAL A 160 -0.31 -2.71 9.13
N ASP A 161 0.43 -1.59 9.03
CA ASP A 161 -0.15 -0.24 9.06
C ASP A 161 -1.21 -0.06 7.96
N TYR A 162 -0.92 -0.49 6.72
CA TYR A 162 -1.88 -0.39 5.62
C TYR A 162 -3.05 -1.37 5.76
N ALA A 163 -2.83 -2.54 6.35
CA ALA A 163 -3.89 -3.50 6.65
C ALA A 163 -4.83 -2.94 7.73
N GLU A 164 -4.29 -2.34 8.80
CA GLU A 164 -5.06 -1.62 9.81
C GLU A 164 -5.86 -0.47 9.19
N GLU A 165 -5.28 0.26 8.24
CA GLU A 165 -5.97 1.35 7.54
C GLU A 165 -7.15 0.84 6.68
N TYR A 166 -6.97 -0.24 5.93
CA TYR A 166 -8.04 -0.88 5.15
C TYR A 166 -9.14 -1.43 6.05
N VAL A 167 -8.76 -2.24 7.04
CA VAL A 167 -9.67 -2.87 8.00
C VAL A 167 -10.44 -1.82 8.80
N GLY A 168 -9.75 -0.77 9.26
CA GLY A 168 -10.36 0.32 10.03
C GLY A 168 -11.42 1.07 9.22
N ARG A 169 -11.15 1.36 7.94
CA ARG A 169 -12.17 1.95 7.04
C ARG A 169 -13.35 1.01 6.79
N HIS A 170 -13.07 -0.27 6.59
CA HIS A 170 -14.12 -1.28 6.38
C HIS A 170 -15.04 -1.39 7.61
N ALA A 171 -14.47 -1.55 8.80
CA ALA A 171 -15.21 -1.60 10.04
C ALA A 171 -15.98 -0.29 10.32
N ALA A 172 -15.40 0.88 9.99
CA ALA A 172 -16.07 2.17 10.14
C ALA A 172 -17.34 2.26 9.28
N ILE A 173 -17.28 1.84 8.00
CA ILE A 173 -18.46 1.81 7.11
C ILE A 173 -19.55 0.89 7.68
N VAL A 174 -19.19 -0.29 8.19
CA VAL A 174 -20.16 -1.23 8.79
C VAL A 174 -20.75 -0.66 10.08
N ASN A 175 -19.95 -0.02 10.93
CA ASN A 175 -20.43 0.68 12.14
C ASN A 175 -21.40 1.82 11.79
N GLU A 176 -21.08 2.64 10.80
CA GLU A 176 -21.96 3.73 10.34
C GLU A 176 -23.27 3.18 9.75
N ALA A 177 -23.23 2.01 9.11
CA ALA A 177 -24.43 1.33 8.64
C ALA A 177 -25.29 0.83 9.83
N ALA A 178 -24.67 0.33 10.89
CA ALA A 178 -25.36 -0.02 12.13
C ALA A 178 -26.02 1.19 12.79
N GLU A 179 -25.31 2.32 12.88
CA GLU A 179 -25.83 3.58 13.40
C GLU A 179 -26.98 4.15 12.54
N ALA A 180 -26.93 3.95 11.21
CA ALA A 180 -28.01 4.36 10.32
C ALA A 180 -29.30 3.58 10.58
N ILE A 181 -29.20 2.30 10.95
CA ILE A 181 -30.35 1.50 11.41
C ILE A 181 -30.88 2.04 12.73
N ASP A 182 -30.03 2.22 13.73
CA ASP A 182 -30.44 2.68 15.08
C ASP A 182 -31.12 4.04 15.04
N THR A 183 -30.61 4.94 14.20
CA THR A 183 -31.16 6.28 14.05
C THR A 183 -32.25 6.38 12.98
N GLN A 184 -32.58 5.28 12.31
CA GLN A 184 -33.48 5.22 11.15
C GLN A 184 -33.22 6.34 10.11
N SER A 185 -31.94 6.67 9.91
CA SER A 185 -31.54 7.80 9.07
C SER A 185 -31.15 7.34 7.67
N LEU A 186 -32.03 7.56 6.70
CA LEU A 186 -31.76 7.22 5.30
C LEU A 186 -30.54 7.97 4.76
N GLN A 187 -30.35 9.23 5.18
CA GLN A 187 -29.20 10.03 4.79
C GLN A 187 -27.89 9.38 5.25
N ARG A 188 -27.82 8.88 6.49
CA ARG A 188 -26.64 8.16 7.00
C ARG A 188 -26.41 6.85 6.26
N ALA A 189 -27.49 6.12 5.95
CA ALA A 189 -27.39 4.88 5.19
C ALA A 189 -26.84 5.12 3.77
N ASP A 190 -27.34 6.13 3.05
CA ASP A 190 -26.88 6.45 1.69
C ASP A 190 -25.42 6.97 1.70
N LEU A 191 -25.01 7.72 2.73
CA LEU A 191 -23.61 8.13 2.92
C LEU A 191 -22.65 6.94 3.01
N THR A 192 -23.03 5.81 3.64
CA THR A 192 -22.16 4.62 3.69
C THR A 192 -21.83 4.07 2.30
N ILE A 193 -22.79 4.14 1.36
CA ILE A 193 -22.61 3.69 -0.02
C ILE A 193 -21.63 4.62 -0.76
N GLU A 194 -21.75 5.94 -0.53
CA GLU A 194 -20.86 6.95 -1.12
C GLU A 194 -19.40 6.80 -0.66
N ARG A 195 -19.17 6.22 0.53
CA ARG A 195 -17.84 5.97 1.10
C ARG A 195 -17.17 4.68 0.64
N LEU A 196 -17.90 3.75 0.02
CA LEU A 196 -17.32 2.50 -0.49
C LEU A 196 -16.09 2.67 -1.41
N PRO A 197 -15.96 3.72 -2.24
CA PRO A 197 -14.73 3.97 -3.01
C PRO A 197 -13.48 4.15 -2.13
N GLU A 198 -13.61 4.59 -0.87
CA GLU A 198 -12.48 4.70 0.08
C GLU A 198 -11.78 3.35 0.30
N LEU A 199 -12.54 2.25 0.31
CA LEU A 199 -11.99 0.90 0.46
C LEU A 199 -11.10 0.50 -0.72
N LYS A 200 -11.42 0.96 -1.93
CA LYS A 200 -10.63 0.68 -3.14
C LYS A 200 -9.25 1.36 -3.05
N TYR A 201 -9.19 2.61 -2.59
CA TYR A 201 -7.92 3.32 -2.43
C TYR A 201 -7.07 2.70 -1.32
N ALA A 202 -7.69 2.33 -0.20
CA ALA A 202 -7.02 1.67 0.91
C ALA A 202 -6.45 0.29 0.50
N ALA A 203 -7.22 -0.47 -0.28
CA ALA A 203 -6.80 -1.77 -0.78
C ALA A 203 -5.65 -1.67 -1.79
N ALA A 204 -5.67 -0.69 -2.70
CA ALA A 204 -4.56 -0.47 -3.62
C ALA A 204 -3.26 -0.14 -2.87
N ALA A 205 -3.34 0.69 -1.83
CA ALA A 205 -2.20 1.01 -0.98
C ALA A 205 -1.69 -0.23 -0.20
N LEU A 206 -2.60 -1.08 0.29
CA LEU A 206 -2.25 -2.36 0.91
C LEU A 206 -1.54 -3.30 -0.07
N ASP A 207 -2.05 -3.47 -1.30
CA ASP A 207 -1.44 -4.32 -2.33
C ASP A 207 -0.04 -3.83 -2.74
N ASP A 208 0.12 -2.51 -2.93
CA ASP A 208 1.41 -1.88 -3.18
C ASP A 208 2.40 -2.16 -2.03
N SER A 209 1.92 -2.09 -0.78
CA SER A 209 2.74 -2.34 0.41
C SER A 209 3.17 -3.81 0.54
N VAL A 210 2.26 -4.75 0.23
CA VAL A 210 2.52 -6.20 0.23
C VAL A 210 3.54 -6.54 -0.85
N THR A 211 3.37 -5.99 -2.05
CA THR A 211 4.32 -6.15 -3.15
C THR A 211 5.71 -5.64 -2.76
N ALA A 212 5.80 -4.44 -2.19
CA ALA A 212 7.07 -3.88 -1.72
C ALA A 212 7.69 -4.71 -0.56
N ALA A 213 6.88 -5.28 0.31
CA ALA A 213 7.34 -6.09 1.44
C ALA A 213 7.87 -7.46 0.98
N ARG A 214 7.20 -8.11 0.03
CA ARG A 214 7.62 -9.37 -0.60
C ARG A 214 9.03 -9.26 -1.18
N GLU A 215 9.30 -8.18 -1.91
CA GLU A 215 10.60 -7.91 -2.52
C GLU A 215 11.70 -7.68 -1.47
N ARG A 216 11.38 -6.96 -0.39
CA ARG A 216 12.32 -6.75 0.74
C ARG A 216 12.63 -8.07 1.45
N LEU A 217 11.64 -8.92 1.66
CA LEU A 217 11.84 -10.25 2.27
C LEU A 217 12.65 -11.20 1.40
N ALA A 218 12.51 -11.12 0.07
CA ALA A 218 13.32 -11.90 -0.88
C ALA A 218 14.80 -11.46 -0.92
N SER A 219 15.09 -10.19 -0.64
CA SER A 219 16.44 -9.61 -0.70
C SER A 219 17.18 -9.61 0.65
N ALA A 220 16.47 -9.69 1.78
CA ALA A 220 17.05 -9.65 3.15
C ALA A 220 17.65 -10.99 3.66
N THR A 221 18.12 -11.85 2.76
CA THR A 221 18.53 -13.25 3.03
C THR A 221 19.74 -13.39 3.96
N PHE A 222 20.47 -12.31 4.26
CA PHE A 222 21.69 -12.37 5.08
C PHE A 222 21.61 -11.76 6.50
N LEU A 223 20.66 -10.85 6.78
CA LEU A 223 20.73 -9.99 7.98
C LEU A 223 19.66 -10.23 9.08
N ARG A 224 18.83 -11.29 9.01
CA ARG A 224 17.76 -11.57 10.02
C ARG A 224 17.91 -12.96 10.63
N SER A 225 17.60 -13.08 11.92
CA SER A 225 17.52 -14.38 12.60
C SER A 225 16.42 -15.26 11.98
N ARG A 226 16.59 -16.59 12.06
CA ARG A 226 15.62 -17.56 11.49
C ARG A 226 14.18 -17.29 11.97
N GLY A 227 13.98 -17.05 13.27
CA GLY A 227 12.66 -16.78 13.84
C GLY A 227 12.02 -15.48 13.34
N GLN A 228 12.79 -14.39 13.22
CA GLN A 228 12.25 -13.12 12.70
C GLN A 228 11.88 -13.18 11.22
N ARG A 229 12.58 -14.02 10.43
CA ARG A 229 12.22 -14.26 9.03
C ARG A 229 10.93 -15.05 8.90
N GLU A 230 10.78 -16.07 9.72
CA GLU A 230 9.61 -16.93 9.66
C GLU A 230 8.35 -16.19 10.08
N SER A 231 8.41 -15.44 11.19
CA SER A 231 7.32 -14.55 11.62
C SER A 231 6.97 -13.52 10.54
N ALA A 232 7.98 -12.87 9.94
CA ALA A 232 7.75 -11.89 8.88
C ALA A 232 7.14 -12.50 7.61
N ARG A 233 7.55 -13.71 7.22
CA ARG A 233 6.95 -14.46 6.09
C ARG A 233 5.51 -14.85 6.38
N ARG A 234 5.22 -15.32 7.60
CA ARG A 234 3.85 -15.67 8.01
C ARG A 234 2.93 -14.45 7.99
N ALA A 235 3.37 -13.33 8.54
CA ALA A 235 2.60 -12.09 8.51
C ALA A 235 2.37 -11.58 7.08
N LEU A 236 3.40 -11.64 6.22
CA LEU A 236 3.24 -11.28 4.81
C LEU A 236 2.24 -12.20 4.11
N ALA A 237 2.33 -13.52 4.29
CA ALA A 237 1.41 -14.48 3.67
C ALA A 237 -0.06 -14.22 4.08
N ARG A 238 -0.30 -13.87 5.35
CA ARG A 238 -1.65 -13.50 5.82
C ARG A 238 -2.15 -12.18 5.24
N ALA A 239 -1.27 -11.20 5.08
CA ALA A 239 -1.61 -9.95 4.40
C ALA A 239 -1.88 -10.16 2.90
N GLU A 240 -1.18 -11.08 2.25
CA GLU A 240 -1.47 -11.51 0.88
C GLU A 240 -2.86 -12.14 0.78
N SER A 241 -3.24 -13.00 1.73
CA SER A 241 -4.61 -13.52 1.82
C SER A 241 -5.64 -12.39 1.94
N LEU A 242 -5.35 -11.34 2.73
CA LEU A 242 -6.22 -10.15 2.82
C LEU A 242 -6.37 -9.45 1.47
N VAL A 243 -5.27 -9.21 0.76
CA VAL A 243 -5.30 -8.60 -0.59
C VAL A 243 -6.17 -9.41 -1.55
N ILE A 244 -6.01 -10.75 -1.56
CA ILE A 244 -6.80 -11.64 -2.42
C ILE A 244 -8.29 -11.56 -2.06
N SER A 245 -8.63 -11.40 -0.78
CA SER A 245 -10.01 -11.31 -0.30
C SER A 245 -10.61 -9.89 -0.34
N VAL A 246 -9.87 -8.85 -0.74
CA VAL A 246 -10.38 -7.46 -0.79
C VAL A 246 -11.64 -7.36 -1.64
N GLU A 247 -11.65 -7.95 -2.84
CA GLU A 247 -12.78 -7.80 -3.76
C GLU A 247 -14.06 -8.42 -3.19
N ALA A 248 -13.95 -9.63 -2.63
CA ALA A 248 -15.04 -10.31 -1.96
C ALA A 248 -15.54 -9.50 -0.74
N THR A 249 -14.63 -9.10 0.16
CA THR A 249 -14.99 -8.33 1.36
C THR A 249 -15.61 -6.96 1.03
N ALA A 250 -15.13 -6.27 -0.01
CA ALA A 250 -15.72 -5.03 -0.49
C ALA A 250 -17.09 -5.24 -1.16
N ALA A 251 -17.27 -6.35 -1.88
CA ALA A 251 -18.57 -6.71 -2.45
C ALA A 251 -19.61 -6.98 -1.37
N THR A 252 -19.23 -7.71 -0.33
CA THR A 252 -20.09 -7.99 0.81
C THR A 252 -20.38 -6.75 1.64
N CYS A 253 -19.39 -5.89 1.88
CA CYS A 253 -19.60 -4.58 2.52
C CYS A 253 -20.63 -3.73 1.75
N ARG A 254 -20.54 -3.70 0.42
CA ARG A 254 -21.54 -3.05 -0.44
C ARG A 254 -22.92 -3.68 -0.30
N GLY A 255 -22.98 -5.01 -0.21
CA GLY A 255 -24.20 -5.76 0.07
C GLY A 255 -24.85 -5.33 1.39
N VAL A 256 -24.07 -5.25 2.48
CA VAL A 256 -24.50 -4.73 3.78
C VAL A 256 -25.04 -3.30 3.66
N CYS A 257 -24.29 -2.37 3.07
CA CYS A 257 -24.71 -0.97 2.94
C CYS A 257 -26.03 -0.82 2.16
N ARG A 258 -26.19 -1.60 1.08
CA ARG A 258 -27.43 -1.61 0.29
C ARG A 258 -28.60 -2.23 1.05
N ALA A 259 -28.36 -3.32 1.77
CA ALA A 259 -29.37 -3.95 2.63
C ALA A 259 -29.84 -2.96 3.70
N VAL A 260 -28.92 -2.26 4.35
CA VAL A 260 -29.21 -1.21 5.33
C VAL A 260 -30.01 -0.05 4.73
N SER A 261 -29.57 0.54 3.61
CA SER A 261 -30.31 1.64 2.95
C SER A 261 -31.72 1.22 2.56
N ASN A 262 -31.88 0.02 1.98
CA ASN A 262 -33.21 -0.50 1.64
C ASN A 262 -34.07 -0.75 2.87
N ALA A 263 -33.47 -1.22 3.97
CA ALA A 263 -34.17 -1.47 5.22
C ALA A 263 -34.67 -0.17 5.85
N VAL A 264 -33.82 0.84 5.97
CA VAL A 264 -34.20 2.15 6.51
C VAL A 264 -35.25 2.83 5.63
N ARG A 265 -35.13 2.72 4.30
CA ARG A 265 -36.07 3.33 3.33
C ARG A 265 -37.49 2.78 3.42
N HIS A 266 -37.64 1.48 3.71
CA HIS A 266 -38.93 0.78 3.70
C HIS A 266 -39.39 0.32 5.08
N ALA A 267 -38.69 0.71 6.15
CA ALA A 267 -39.07 0.39 7.52
C ALA A 267 -40.47 0.96 7.80
N ARG A 268 -41.41 0.09 8.17
CA ARG A 268 -42.74 0.51 8.63
C ARG A 268 -42.81 0.57 10.15
N ASP A 269 -42.00 -0.26 10.81
CA ASP A 269 -41.81 -0.31 12.26
C ASP A 269 -40.31 -0.29 12.61
N PRO A 270 -39.86 0.40 13.68
CA PRO A 270 -38.50 0.29 14.21
C PRO A 270 -37.97 -1.14 14.39
N TYR A 271 -38.84 -2.11 14.71
CA TYR A 271 -38.47 -3.51 14.89
C TYR A 271 -38.30 -4.30 13.57
N ASP A 272 -38.70 -3.75 12.41
CA ASP A 272 -38.52 -4.42 11.11
C ASP A 272 -37.04 -4.60 10.73
N VAL A 273 -36.14 -3.79 11.32
CA VAL A 273 -34.73 -3.67 10.87
C VAL A 273 -33.68 -3.88 11.98
N SER A 274 -34.09 -4.07 13.24
CA SER A 274 -33.18 -4.04 14.40
C SER A 274 -32.15 -5.19 14.43
N LEU A 275 -31.04 -5.01 13.70
CA LEU A 275 -29.85 -5.87 13.64
C LEU A 275 -28.56 -5.07 13.83
N SER A 276 -28.66 -3.82 14.32
CA SER A 276 -27.49 -3.00 14.63
C SER A 276 -26.51 -3.69 15.60
N PRO A 277 -26.92 -4.47 16.63
CA PRO A 277 -25.93 -5.14 17.50
C PRO A 277 -25.10 -6.17 16.73
N ALA A 278 -25.71 -6.85 15.75
CA ALA A 278 -25.02 -7.82 14.91
C ALA A 278 -24.04 -7.16 13.94
N LEU A 279 -24.40 -5.99 13.37
CA LEU A 279 -23.50 -5.20 12.53
C LEU A 279 -22.33 -4.60 13.32
N PHE A 280 -22.59 -4.03 14.51
CA PHE A 280 -21.52 -3.58 15.41
C PHE A 280 -20.57 -4.71 15.76
N ARG A 281 -21.11 -5.92 15.97
CA ARG A 281 -20.29 -7.11 16.22
C ARG A 281 -19.46 -7.50 15.00
N LEU A 282 -20.05 -7.50 13.80
CA LEU A 282 -19.33 -7.77 12.56
C LEU A 282 -18.16 -6.78 12.37
N ALA A 283 -18.40 -5.49 12.60
CA ALA A 283 -17.37 -4.46 12.53
C ALA A 283 -16.23 -4.72 13.55
N ARG A 284 -16.56 -5.15 14.77
CA ARG A 284 -15.55 -5.55 15.77
C ARG A 284 -14.73 -6.75 15.31
N VAL A 285 -15.36 -7.76 14.71
CA VAL A 285 -14.65 -8.93 14.16
C VAL A 285 -13.72 -8.51 13.02
N ILE A 286 -14.15 -7.61 12.13
CA ILE A 286 -13.31 -7.07 11.07
C ILE A 286 -12.06 -6.42 11.68
N CYS A 287 -12.19 -5.63 12.75
CA CYS A 287 -11.05 -5.02 13.46
C CYS A 287 -10.04 -6.01 14.06
N LEU A 288 -10.34 -7.30 14.17
CA LEU A 288 -9.41 -8.32 14.67
C LEU A 288 -8.43 -8.84 13.59
N ILE A 289 -8.67 -8.53 12.31
CA ILE A 289 -7.85 -9.01 11.20
C ILE A 289 -6.36 -8.60 11.32
N PRO A 290 -5.99 -7.36 11.70
CA PRO A 290 -4.59 -6.97 11.85
C PRO A 290 -3.85 -7.78 12.94
N ASP A 291 -4.52 -8.10 14.05
CA ASP A 291 -3.97 -8.94 15.10
C ASP A 291 -3.74 -10.38 14.62
N TRP A 292 -4.63 -10.89 13.76
CA TRP A 292 -4.41 -12.17 13.07
C TRP A 292 -3.24 -12.12 12.08
N ILE A 293 -3.09 -11.03 11.31
CA ILE A 293 -1.95 -10.83 10.40
C ILE A 293 -0.63 -10.88 11.17
N THR A 294 -0.52 -10.12 12.27
CA THR A 294 0.69 -10.10 13.11
C THR A 294 0.93 -11.43 13.85
N GLY A 295 -0.12 -12.23 14.02
CA GLY A 295 -0.11 -13.47 14.80
C GLY A 295 -0.31 -13.26 16.29
N ALA A 296 -0.70 -12.05 16.71
CA ALA A 296 -1.16 -11.76 18.07
C ALA A 296 -2.49 -12.47 18.37
N LEU A 297 -3.34 -12.64 17.35
CA LEU A 297 -4.59 -13.40 17.44
C LEU A 297 -4.46 -14.75 16.69
N PRO A 298 -4.72 -15.88 17.35
CA PRO A 298 -4.81 -17.17 16.70
C PRO A 298 -5.96 -17.25 15.68
N GLU A 299 -5.76 -18.04 14.63
CA GLU A 299 -6.74 -18.24 13.56
C GLU A 299 -8.10 -18.73 14.06
N HIS A 300 -8.09 -19.69 14.98
CA HIS A 300 -9.32 -20.27 15.53
C HIS A 300 -10.15 -19.25 16.32
N GLU A 301 -9.51 -18.31 17.03
CA GLU A 301 -10.20 -17.25 17.77
C GLU A 301 -10.89 -16.26 16.81
N LEU A 302 -10.23 -15.88 15.70
CA LEU A 302 -10.86 -15.04 14.68
C LEU A 302 -12.06 -15.74 14.03
N ARG A 303 -11.92 -17.03 13.68
CA ARG A 303 -13.02 -17.83 13.13
C ARG A 303 -14.19 -17.95 14.11
N GLU A 304 -13.90 -18.26 15.37
CA GLU A 304 -14.93 -18.37 16.41
C GLU A 304 -15.67 -17.04 16.62
N ALA A 305 -14.94 -15.92 16.66
CA ALA A 305 -15.53 -14.59 16.77
C ALA A 305 -16.46 -14.27 15.57
N ALA A 306 -16.04 -14.62 14.35
CA ALA A 306 -16.84 -14.45 13.15
C ALA A 306 -18.11 -15.33 13.16
N LEU A 307 -17.97 -16.62 13.50
CA LEU A 307 -19.10 -17.55 13.61
C LEU A 307 -20.08 -17.12 14.70
N LYS A 308 -19.59 -16.61 15.83
CA LYS A 308 -20.43 -16.05 16.90
C LYS A 308 -21.23 -14.84 16.41
N ALA A 309 -20.65 -13.97 15.58
CA ALA A 309 -21.35 -12.85 14.98
C ALA A 309 -22.49 -13.30 14.04
N ALA A 310 -22.25 -14.29 13.19
CA ALA A 310 -23.29 -14.88 12.34
C ALA A 310 -24.41 -15.53 13.15
N ARG A 311 -24.05 -16.29 14.19
CA ARG A 311 -25.00 -16.98 15.07
C ARG A 311 -25.93 -15.99 15.77
N GLU A 312 -25.38 -14.91 16.32
CA GLU A 312 -26.18 -13.86 16.97
C GLU A 312 -27.09 -13.13 15.97
N ALA A 313 -26.61 -12.87 14.75
CA ALA A 313 -27.45 -12.29 13.69
C ALA A 313 -28.62 -13.21 13.30
N SER A 314 -28.36 -14.52 13.17
CA SER A 314 -29.36 -15.53 12.82
C SER A 314 -30.40 -15.74 13.93
N TYR A 315 -29.99 -15.80 15.21
CA TYR A 315 -30.94 -15.99 16.30
C TYR A 315 -31.78 -14.75 16.63
N ALA A 316 -31.25 -13.55 16.39
CA ALA A 316 -32.02 -12.31 16.54
C ALA A 316 -33.28 -12.30 15.65
N GLN A 317 -33.36 -13.17 14.63
CA GLN A 317 -34.56 -13.35 13.82
C GLN A 317 -35.77 -13.89 14.60
N HIS A 318 -35.57 -14.81 15.55
CA HIS A 318 -36.66 -15.53 16.21
C HIS A 318 -37.42 -14.70 17.25
N ASP A 319 -36.76 -13.73 17.86
CA ASP A 319 -37.31 -12.95 18.99
C ASP A 319 -38.05 -11.67 18.58
N LEU A 320 -38.03 -11.32 17.28
CA LEU A 320 -38.55 -10.03 16.80
C LEU A 320 -39.83 -10.19 15.97
N PRO A 321 -40.97 -9.59 16.37
CA PRO A 321 -42.16 -9.51 15.53
C PRO A 321 -41.89 -8.67 14.26
N GLY A 322 -42.63 -8.89 13.16
CA GLY A 322 -42.55 -8.06 11.95
C GLY A 322 -42.16 -8.77 10.64
N THR A 323 -42.00 -7.99 9.58
CA THR A 323 -41.82 -8.51 8.21
C THR A 323 -40.41 -9.09 7.97
N ARG A 324 -40.36 -10.37 7.57
CA ARG A 324 -39.13 -11.18 7.51
C ARG A 324 -38.14 -10.75 6.42
N HIS A 325 -38.60 -10.28 5.26
CA HIS A 325 -37.77 -10.23 4.05
C HIS A 325 -36.52 -9.35 4.16
N THR A 326 -36.64 -8.11 4.62
CA THR A 326 -35.50 -7.19 4.67
C THR A 326 -34.49 -7.56 5.75
N ARG A 327 -34.98 -8.07 6.88
CA ARG A 327 -34.17 -8.64 7.96
C ARG A 327 -33.39 -9.86 7.47
N THR A 328 -34.05 -10.79 6.77
CA THR A 328 -33.41 -11.95 6.17
C THR A 328 -32.30 -11.53 5.21
N VAL A 329 -32.52 -10.53 4.36
CA VAL A 329 -31.46 -10.03 3.45
C VAL A 329 -30.25 -9.55 4.24
N LEU A 330 -30.44 -8.76 5.30
CA LEU A 330 -29.34 -8.25 6.12
C LEU A 330 -28.59 -9.39 6.85
N ILE A 331 -29.31 -10.38 7.38
CA ILE A 331 -28.73 -11.60 7.96
C ILE A 331 -27.87 -12.33 6.92
N MET A 332 -28.38 -12.49 5.70
CA MET A 332 -27.62 -13.13 4.62
C MET A 332 -26.34 -12.35 4.28
N GLN A 333 -26.38 -11.02 4.29
CA GLN A 333 -25.15 -10.22 4.07
C GLN A 333 -24.13 -10.38 5.21
N ILE A 334 -24.58 -10.45 6.47
CA ILE A 334 -23.70 -10.72 7.61
C ILE A 334 -23.09 -12.12 7.49
N ARG A 335 -23.90 -13.12 7.13
CA ARG A 335 -23.44 -14.50 6.89
C ARG A 335 -22.42 -14.58 5.76
N SER A 336 -22.65 -13.89 4.64
CA SER A 336 -21.66 -13.76 3.56
C SER A 336 -20.36 -13.13 4.05
N ALA A 337 -20.42 -12.11 4.91
CA ALA A 337 -19.23 -11.45 5.44
C ALA A 337 -18.41 -12.40 6.32
N VAL A 338 -19.10 -13.23 7.12
CA VAL A 338 -18.45 -14.27 7.92
C VAL A 338 -17.80 -15.33 7.03
N VAL A 339 -18.45 -15.76 5.95
CA VAL A 339 -17.84 -16.69 4.97
C VAL A 339 -16.59 -16.09 4.33
N ASP A 340 -16.59 -14.80 4.00
CA ASP A 340 -15.40 -14.12 3.48
C ASP A 340 -14.25 -14.08 4.50
N ILE A 341 -14.55 -13.88 5.80
CA ILE A 341 -13.56 -13.95 6.88
C ILE A 341 -13.02 -15.37 7.07
N LEU A 342 -13.88 -16.40 6.98
CA LEU A 342 -13.44 -17.80 7.02
C LEU A 342 -12.52 -18.13 5.84
N GLN A 343 -12.87 -17.69 4.63
CA GLN A 343 -12.03 -17.86 3.44
C GLN A 343 -10.71 -17.09 3.54
N LEU A 344 -10.73 -15.87 4.09
CA LEU A 344 -9.54 -15.07 4.37
C LEU A 344 -8.54 -15.86 5.25
N THR A 345 -9.06 -16.58 6.23
CA THR A 345 -8.23 -17.44 7.10
C THR A 345 -7.82 -18.78 6.47
N GLY A 346 -8.12 -19.01 5.19
CA GLY A 346 -7.68 -20.19 4.44
C GLY A 346 -8.69 -21.33 4.32
N ALA A 347 -9.92 -21.19 4.83
CA ALA A 347 -10.96 -22.21 4.65
C ALA A 347 -11.48 -22.19 3.20
N PRO A 348 -11.47 -23.32 2.46
CA PRO A 348 -12.12 -23.41 1.16
C PRO A 348 -13.60 -23.04 1.28
N ARG A 349 -14.17 -22.43 0.23
CA ARG A 349 -15.57 -21.96 0.24
C ARG A 349 -16.59 -23.02 0.73
N PRO A 350 -16.56 -24.29 0.28
CA PRO A 350 -17.50 -25.29 0.77
C PRO A 350 -17.37 -25.56 2.27
N GLU A 351 -16.14 -25.57 2.77
CA GLU A 351 -15.85 -25.78 4.20
C GLU A 351 -16.28 -24.56 5.02
N ALA A 352 -16.01 -23.34 4.54
CA ALA A 352 -16.45 -22.11 5.18
C ALA A 352 -17.97 -22.02 5.31
N VAL A 353 -18.70 -22.44 4.27
CA VAL A 353 -20.18 -22.51 4.30
C VAL A 353 -20.66 -23.57 5.29
N ALA A 354 -20.08 -24.77 5.26
CA ALA A 354 -20.45 -25.83 6.20
C ALA A 354 -20.18 -25.45 7.67
N GLN A 355 -19.05 -24.77 7.95
CA GLN A 355 -18.75 -24.25 9.29
C GLN A 355 -19.76 -23.18 9.73
N LEU A 356 -20.15 -22.28 8.83
CA LEU A 356 -21.19 -21.29 9.08
C LEU A 356 -22.54 -21.95 9.39
N GLU A 357 -22.97 -22.91 8.57
CA GLU A 357 -24.25 -23.60 8.72
C GLU A 357 -24.30 -24.41 10.01
N ALA A 358 -23.21 -25.10 10.36
CA ALA A 358 -23.11 -25.81 11.64
C ALA A 358 -23.22 -24.87 12.86
N ALA A 359 -22.75 -23.62 12.75
CA ALA A 359 -22.77 -22.65 13.84
C ALA A 359 -24.06 -21.82 13.93
N ALA A 360 -24.70 -21.54 12.80
CA ALA A 360 -25.78 -20.56 12.67
C ALA A 360 -27.02 -21.06 11.91
N GLY A 361 -27.13 -22.37 11.64
CA GLY A 361 -28.24 -23.00 10.92
C GLY A 361 -28.17 -22.86 9.40
N GLU A 362 -28.94 -23.67 8.67
CA GLU A 362 -29.07 -23.60 7.21
C GLU A 362 -29.89 -22.37 6.78
N THR A 363 -29.70 -21.92 5.53
CA THR A 363 -30.44 -20.76 5.00
C THR A 363 -31.93 -21.02 4.87
N ASP A 364 -32.33 -22.28 4.64
CA ASP A 364 -33.73 -22.67 4.44
C ASP A 364 -34.50 -22.67 5.77
N ASP A 365 -33.83 -23.01 6.88
CA ASP A 365 -34.39 -22.92 8.23
C ASP A 365 -34.69 -21.48 8.67
N LEU A 366 -34.03 -20.49 8.06
CA LEU A 366 -34.27 -19.06 8.31
C LEU A 366 -35.48 -18.53 7.51
N SER A 367 -36.04 -19.30 6.57
CA SER A 367 -37.16 -18.88 5.72
C SER A 367 -38.54 -19.31 6.24
N LEU A 368 -38.58 -20.20 7.24
CA LEU A 368 -39.77 -20.67 7.97
C LEU A 368 -39.96 -19.92 9.29
#